data_AF-A0A935XKS0-F1
#
_entry.id   AF-A0A935XKS0-F1
#
_cell.length_a   1.000
_cell.length_b   1.000
_cell.length_c   1.000
_cell.angle_alpha   90.00
_cell.angle_beta   90.00
_cell.angle_gamma   90.00
#
_symmetry.space_group_name_H-M   'P 1'
#
loop_
_entity.id
_entity.type
_entity.pdbx_description
1 polymer ?
#
loop_
_entity_poly.entity_id
_entity_poly.type
_entity_poly.pdbx_seq_one_letter_code
_entity_poly.pdbx_strand_id
1 'polypeptide(L)'
;MKKVGEAAPVTPVTRFGIASNTKVFTATALGMLVEEGKLEWDAPVIRYLPQFAMYDPFVTREITIKDLLVHRSGLGLGAGDLLWWPASTYTRSEIMRRLRYIKPATSFRSAYAYDNVLYLVAGEVIEAVSGMSWEQFIETRILQRVGMTHSTSRHGDAAAPGDVAHTHTLLDGTLKAIAPMTSDNTNPAGGINSGAEDMAKWVLTLLDSGKVGDGSRLYQPRTARRLQEPVTPMPNGMPPAAIAPLASDFRFYALGLDVSTFRGRKILHHTGGLPGYLSSVAWIPSERAGVAVLTNDESATFLALTWTLMDRVLRTAQPFDFIAGYDSLRARQQVALIDAARQAQASRDSLSRPSLALAKYAGAYEDAWYGDIDIAQDNGGLAIRFSHSPQLVGDMIPWQHDTFLVRWRDRELRADAYITFMLTPDGAIDHAKMVPASPEVDFSFDFQDLELRPKGRR
;
A
#
# COMPACT_ATOMS: atom_id res chain seq x y z
N MET A 1 -17.54 14.62 7.96
CA MET A 1 -18.20 15.27 6.80
C MET A 1 -17.67 14.65 5.51
N LYS A 2 -18.38 14.75 4.39
CA LYS A 2 -17.84 14.26 3.12
C LYS A 2 -16.72 15.13 2.56
N LYS A 3 -16.82 16.44 2.73
CA LYS A 3 -15.79 17.40 2.35
C LYS A 3 -15.68 18.51 3.38
N VAL A 4 -14.45 18.91 3.71
CA VAL A 4 -14.21 20.11 4.51
C VAL A 4 -14.82 21.34 3.83
N GLY A 5 -15.50 22.18 4.62
CA GLY A 5 -16.19 23.37 4.12
C GLY A 5 -17.59 23.13 3.53
N GLU A 6 -18.03 21.87 3.41
CA GLU A 6 -19.38 21.53 2.94
C GLU A 6 -20.21 20.85 4.03
N ALA A 7 -21.53 21.08 4.02
CA ALA A 7 -22.45 20.55 5.03
C ALA A 7 -22.86 19.08 4.78
N ALA A 8 -22.50 18.51 3.62
CA ALA A 8 -22.97 17.20 3.22
C ALA A 8 -22.48 16.10 4.21
N PRO A 9 -23.40 15.39 4.89
CA PRO A 9 -23.03 14.39 5.89
C PRO A 9 -22.52 13.11 5.21
N VAL A 10 -21.70 12.37 5.95
CA VAL A 10 -21.38 10.97 5.62
C VAL A 10 -22.60 10.12 5.96
N THR A 11 -22.98 9.22 5.07
CA THR A 11 -24.08 8.25 5.23
C THR A 11 -23.53 6.82 5.28
N PRO A 12 -24.32 5.81 5.67
CA PRO A 12 -23.89 4.41 5.63
C PRO A 12 -23.46 3.90 4.24
N VAL A 13 -23.92 4.54 3.16
CA VAL A 13 -23.64 4.17 1.77
C VAL A 13 -22.60 5.08 1.10
N THR A 14 -22.14 6.12 1.78
CA THR A 14 -21.07 6.99 1.28
C THR A 14 -19.82 6.15 1.04
N ARG A 15 -19.25 6.26 -0.16
CA ARG A 15 -18.11 5.46 -0.60
C ARG A 15 -16.79 6.09 -0.19
N PHE A 16 -15.88 5.24 0.27
CA PHE A 16 -14.49 5.55 0.62
C PHE A 16 -13.60 4.53 -0.09
N GLY A 17 -12.38 4.93 -0.48
CA GLY A 17 -11.37 3.97 -0.91
C GLY A 17 -11.01 3.06 0.26
N ILE A 18 -11.29 1.75 0.17
CA ILE A 18 -10.95 0.80 1.24
C ILE A 18 -9.51 0.29 1.12
N ALA A 19 -8.80 0.73 0.08
CA ALA A 19 -7.39 0.46 -0.13
C ALA A 19 -7.08 -1.03 0.05
N SER A 20 -6.03 -1.37 0.81
CA SER A 20 -5.57 -2.75 0.98
C SER A 20 -6.55 -3.75 1.59
N ASN A 21 -7.71 -3.32 2.14
CA ASN A 21 -8.79 -4.27 2.44
C ASN A 21 -9.31 -5.01 1.18
N THR A 22 -9.06 -4.44 -0.01
CA THR A 22 -9.28 -5.05 -1.32
C THR A 22 -8.56 -6.39 -1.50
N LYS A 23 -7.40 -6.58 -0.86
CA LYS A 23 -6.59 -7.80 -0.96
C LYS A 23 -7.38 -9.06 -0.57
N VAL A 24 -8.29 -8.96 0.40
CA VAL A 24 -9.16 -10.05 0.84
C VAL A 24 -10.14 -10.46 -0.26
N PHE A 25 -10.62 -9.51 -1.07
CA PHE A 25 -11.48 -9.78 -2.22
C PHE A 25 -10.71 -10.50 -3.33
N THR A 26 -9.48 -10.06 -3.63
CA THR A 26 -8.58 -10.72 -4.59
C THR A 26 -8.24 -12.15 -4.16
N ALA A 27 -7.90 -12.35 -2.88
CA ALA A 27 -7.67 -13.69 -2.32
C ALA A 27 -8.93 -14.57 -2.43
N THR A 28 -10.11 -14.01 -2.14
CA THR A 28 -11.39 -14.71 -2.27
C THR A 28 -11.65 -15.12 -3.72
N ALA A 29 -11.41 -14.25 -4.69
CA ALA A 29 -11.58 -14.54 -6.11
C ALA A 29 -10.71 -15.72 -6.56
N LEU A 30 -9.42 -15.73 -6.18
CA LEU A 30 -8.54 -16.87 -6.41
C LEU A 30 -9.05 -18.15 -5.72
N GLY A 31 -9.58 -18.03 -4.50
CA GLY A 31 -10.18 -19.16 -3.79
C GLY A 31 -11.39 -19.77 -4.50
N MET A 32 -12.27 -18.93 -5.06
CA MET A 32 -13.40 -19.40 -5.89
C MET A 32 -12.90 -20.16 -7.12
N LEU A 33 -11.86 -19.64 -7.79
CA LEU A 33 -11.26 -20.29 -8.97
C LEU A 33 -10.56 -21.61 -8.63
N VAL A 34 -10.00 -21.76 -7.44
CA VAL A 34 -9.48 -23.05 -6.94
C VAL A 34 -10.62 -24.05 -6.76
N GLU A 35 -11.76 -23.64 -6.18
CA GLU A 35 -12.90 -24.55 -6.03
C GLU A 35 -13.49 -25.00 -7.37
N GLU A 36 -13.45 -24.12 -8.37
CA GLU A 36 -13.83 -24.41 -9.76
C GLU A 36 -12.82 -25.32 -10.48
N GLY A 37 -11.66 -25.63 -9.88
CA GLY A 37 -10.61 -26.43 -10.50
C GLY A 37 -9.84 -25.71 -11.61
N LYS A 38 -9.94 -24.37 -11.69
CA LYS A 38 -9.26 -23.56 -12.70
C LYS A 38 -7.82 -23.22 -12.35
N LEU A 39 -7.49 -23.21 -11.06
CA LEU A 39 -6.13 -23.03 -10.57
C LEU A 39 -5.87 -23.79 -9.28
N GLU A 40 -4.61 -23.84 -8.87
CA GLU A 40 -4.15 -24.52 -7.65
C GLU A 40 -3.29 -23.55 -6.82
N TRP A 41 -3.48 -23.53 -5.50
CA TRP A 41 -2.75 -22.62 -4.60
C TRP A 41 -1.23 -22.78 -4.67
N ASP A 42 -0.76 -24.02 -4.77
CA ASP A 42 0.66 -24.37 -4.73
C ASP A 42 1.25 -24.55 -6.14
N ALA A 43 0.48 -24.27 -7.20
CA ALA A 43 1.03 -24.25 -8.55
C ALA A 43 1.91 -23.00 -8.77
N PRO A 44 3.03 -23.13 -9.51
CA PRO A 44 3.85 -22.00 -9.91
C PRO A 44 3.05 -20.96 -10.69
N VAL A 45 3.30 -19.67 -10.44
CA VAL A 45 2.63 -18.55 -11.13
C VAL A 45 2.80 -18.66 -12.64
N ILE A 46 4.00 -19.07 -13.10
CA ILE A 46 4.33 -19.22 -14.52
C ILE A 46 3.49 -20.26 -15.27
N ARG A 47 2.78 -21.15 -14.55
CA ARG A 47 1.81 -22.07 -15.17
C ARG A 47 0.62 -21.32 -15.78
N TYR A 48 0.24 -20.19 -15.18
CA TYR A 48 -0.90 -19.36 -15.62
C TYR A 48 -0.46 -18.08 -16.31
N LEU A 49 0.73 -17.57 -15.99
CA LEU A 49 1.34 -16.37 -16.58
C LEU A 49 2.76 -16.66 -17.08
N PRO A 50 2.97 -17.28 -18.25
CA PRO A 50 4.30 -17.69 -18.72
C PRO A 50 5.33 -16.54 -18.87
N GLN A 51 4.85 -15.31 -19.01
CA GLN A 51 5.66 -14.09 -19.12
C GLN A 51 6.14 -13.53 -17.77
N PHE A 52 5.59 -14.01 -16.66
CA PHE A 52 5.94 -13.57 -15.32
C PHE A 52 7.39 -13.96 -14.98
N ALA A 53 8.14 -13.04 -14.39
CA ALA A 53 9.48 -13.30 -13.89
C ALA A 53 9.82 -12.39 -12.71
N MET A 54 10.48 -12.98 -11.72
CA MET A 54 11.15 -12.30 -10.62
C MET A 54 12.64 -12.14 -10.95
N TYR A 55 13.36 -11.34 -10.15
CA TYR A 55 14.79 -11.11 -10.32
C TYR A 55 15.63 -12.39 -10.38
N ASP A 56 15.36 -13.33 -9.46
CA ASP A 56 16.02 -14.62 -9.45
C ASP A 56 15.22 -15.65 -10.29
N PRO A 57 15.86 -16.33 -11.28
CA PRO A 57 15.24 -17.42 -12.03
C PRO A 57 14.69 -18.56 -11.17
N PHE A 58 15.29 -18.86 -10.02
CA PHE A 58 14.77 -19.84 -9.06
C PHE A 58 13.42 -19.38 -8.50
N VAL A 59 13.32 -18.13 -8.04
CA VAL A 59 12.06 -17.59 -7.50
C VAL A 59 10.99 -17.57 -8.59
N THR A 60 11.34 -17.21 -9.82
CA THR A 60 10.42 -17.27 -10.97
C THR A 60 9.80 -18.66 -11.16
N ARG A 61 10.58 -19.73 -11.00
CA ARG A 61 10.10 -21.11 -11.15
C ARG A 61 9.27 -21.60 -9.97
N GLU A 62 9.58 -21.13 -8.76
CA GLU A 62 9.06 -21.71 -7.51
C GLU A 62 7.99 -20.87 -6.81
N ILE A 63 7.82 -19.61 -7.17
CA ILE A 63 6.79 -18.76 -6.58
C ILE A 63 5.41 -19.25 -7.01
N THR A 64 4.56 -19.49 -6.02
CA THR A 64 3.22 -20.09 -6.19
C THR A 64 2.12 -19.02 -6.13
N ILE A 65 0.90 -19.39 -6.53
CA ILE A 65 -0.27 -18.52 -6.37
C ILE A 65 -0.45 -18.07 -4.91
N LYS A 66 -0.23 -18.96 -3.95
CA LYS A 66 -0.27 -18.63 -2.52
C LYS A 66 0.80 -17.60 -2.13
N ASP A 67 2.01 -17.71 -2.67
CA ASP A 67 3.11 -16.79 -2.33
C ASP A 67 2.82 -15.34 -2.73
N LEU A 68 2.03 -15.11 -3.79
CA LEU A 68 1.58 -13.79 -4.20
C LEU A 68 0.74 -13.06 -3.14
N LEU A 69 0.14 -13.81 -2.22
CA LEU A 69 -0.85 -13.28 -1.26
C LEU A 69 -0.31 -13.12 0.16
N VAL A 70 0.91 -13.60 0.43
CA VAL A 70 1.43 -13.77 1.80
C VAL A 70 2.77 -13.08 2.07
N HIS A 71 3.19 -12.14 1.22
CA HIS A 71 4.26 -11.17 1.51
C HIS A 71 5.59 -11.81 1.92
N ARG A 72 6.02 -12.86 1.21
CA ARG A 72 7.26 -13.60 1.50
C ARG A 72 8.11 -13.87 0.25
N SER A 73 7.95 -13.03 -0.75
CA SER A 73 8.55 -13.17 -2.09
C SER A 73 10.07 -12.95 -2.11
N GLY A 74 10.62 -12.33 -1.06
CA GLY A 74 12.00 -11.84 -1.02
C GLY A 74 12.13 -10.36 -1.38
N LEU A 75 11.08 -9.74 -1.92
CA LEU A 75 11.02 -8.30 -2.13
C LEU A 75 11.14 -7.52 -0.82
N GLY A 76 11.60 -6.28 -0.90
CA GLY A 76 11.62 -5.34 0.23
C GLY A 76 10.23 -4.78 0.53
N LEU A 77 10.10 -4.12 1.69
CA LEU A 77 8.87 -3.40 2.04
C LEU A 77 8.56 -2.34 0.98
N GLY A 78 7.41 -2.45 0.31
CA GLY A 78 6.96 -1.51 -0.71
C GLY A 78 7.67 -1.62 -2.06
N ALA A 79 8.56 -2.61 -2.25
CA ALA A 79 9.40 -2.64 -3.43
C ALA A 79 8.58 -2.77 -4.72
N GLY A 80 8.80 -1.83 -5.64
CA GLY A 80 8.08 -1.69 -6.90
C GLY A 80 6.86 -0.77 -6.82
N ASP A 81 6.60 -0.12 -5.69
CA ASP A 81 5.42 0.72 -5.54
C ASP A 81 5.51 2.01 -6.38
N LEU A 82 6.70 2.58 -6.63
CA LEU A 82 6.85 3.69 -7.59
C LEU A 82 6.40 3.37 -9.02
N LEU A 83 6.25 2.09 -9.38
CA LEU A 83 5.71 1.71 -10.68
C LEU A 83 4.23 2.04 -10.84
N TRP A 84 3.52 2.29 -9.74
CA TRP A 84 2.08 2.55 -9.76
C TRP A 84 1.65 3.74 -8.90
N TRP A 85 2.45 4.08 -7.90
CA TRP A 85 2.21 5.10 -6.90
C TRP A 85 3.34 6.15 -6.92
N PRO A 86 3.09 7.47 -6.95
CA PRO A 86 1.82 8.13 -7.27
C PRO A 86 1.31 7.73 -8.66
N ALA A 87 0.11 8.19 -9.04
CA ALA A 87 -0.58 7.78 -10.26
C ALA A 87 0.38 7.68 -11.46
N SER A 88 0.62 6.45 -11.91
CA SER A 88 1.57 6.17 -12.97
C SER A 88 0.89 5.88 -14.31
N THR A 89 1.67 5.99 -15.38
CA THR A 89 1.27 5.65 -16.75
C THR A 89 1.50 4.18 -17.10
N TYR A 90 2.07 3.38 -16.21
CA TYR A 90 2.33 1.97 -16.47
C TYR A 90 1.06 1.14 -16.46
N THR A 91 0.98 0.22 -17.43
CA THR A 91 0.01 -0.87 -17.44
C THR A 91 0.39 -1.98 -16.45
N ARG A 92 -0.58 -2.79 -16.02
CA ARG A 92 -0.31 -3.98 -15.18
C ARG A 92 0.75 -4.91 -15.75
N SER A 93 0.67 -5.15 -17.06
CA SER A 93 1.63 -6.00 -17.77
C SER A 93 3.05 -5.42 -17.71
N GLU A 94 3.21 -4.10 -17.82
CA GLU A 94 4.51 -3.44 -17.67
C GLU A 94 5.05 -3.54 -16.25
N ILE A 95 4.21 -3.28 -15.24
CA ILE A 95 4.59 -3.41 -13.82
C ILE A 95 5.06 -4.84 -13.54
N MET A 96 4.26 -5.84 -13.93
CA MET A 96 4.61 -7.26 -13.78
C MET A 96 5.94 -7.60 -14.47
N ARG A 97 6.17 -7.12 -15.70
CA ARG A 97 7.43 -7.39 -16.41
C ARG A 97 8.64 -6.80 -15.69
N ARG A 98 8.48 -5.64 -15.05
CA ARG A 98 9.56 -4.90 -14.38
C ARG A 98 10.00 -5.50 -13.05
N LEU A 99 9.19 -6.36 -12.44
CA LEU A 99 9.56 -7.10 -11.22
C LEU A 99 10.87 -7.90 -11.35
N ARG A 100 11.23 -8.31 -12.57
CA ARG A 100 12.50 -8.99 -12.85
C ARG A 100 13.75 -8.15 -12.61
N TYR A 101 13.60 -6.84 -12.43
CA TYR A 101 14.71 -5.91 -12.21
C TYR A 101 14.84 -5.45 -10.76
N ILE A 102 13.88 -5.80 -9.90
CA ILE A 102 13.87 -5.41 -8.49
C ILE A 102 14.70 -6.41 -7.69
N LYS A 103 15.83 -5.94 -7.13
CA LYS A 103 16.72 -6.78 -6.32
C LYS A 103 16.00 -7.22 -5.03
N PRO A 104 16.07 -8.50 -4.65
CA PRO A 104 15.45 -8.96 -3.41
C PRO A 104 16.17 -8.40 -2.18
N ALA A 105 15.41 -8.03 -1.15
CA ALA A 105 15.94 -7.62 0.16
C ALA A 105 16.23 -8.81 1.08
N THR A 106 15.56 -9.94 0.85
CA THR A 106 15.70 -11.17 1.64
C THR A 106 15.66 -12.40 0.75
N SER A 107 16.10 -13.55 1.25
CA SER A 107 15.95 -14.83 0.54
C SER A 107 14.46 -15.19 0.38
N PHE A 108 14.12 -15.88 -0.70
CA PHE A 108 12.75 -16.30 -0.95
C PHE A 108 12.15 -17.10 0.22
N ARG A 109 10.94 -16.72 0.65
CA ARG A 109 10.20 -17.26 1.82
C ARG A 109 10.89 -17.12 3.17
N SER A 110 12.01 -16.39 3.28
CA SER A 110 12.77 -16.30 4.53
C SER A 110 12.24 -15.26 5.51
N ALA A 111 11.53 -14.23 5.03
CA ALA A 111 11.02 -13.14 5.84
C ALA A 111 9.70 -12.60 5.29
N TYR A 112 8.96 -11.92 6.17
CA TYR A 112 7.80 -11.10 5.78
C TYR A 112 8.26 -9.72 5.32
N ALA A 113 7.80 -9.29 4.15
CA ALA A 113 7.92 -7.93 3.65
C ALA A 113 6.71 -7.62 2.77
N TYR A 114 5.95 -6.60 3.15
CA TYR A 114 4.70 -6.24 2.48
C TYR A 114 4.97 -5.66 1.08
N ASP A 115 4.28 -6.18 0.07
CA ASP A 115 4.37 -5.69 -1.30
C ASP A 115 2.98 -5.61 -1.96
N ASN A 116 2.70 -4.54 -2.71
CA ASN A 116 1.41 -4.40 -3.41
C ASN A 116 1.45 -5.04 -4.80
N VAL A 117 2.63 -5.04 -5.43
CA VAL A 117 2.81 -5.47 -6.82
C VAL A 117 2.50 -6.94 -7.05
N LEU A 118 2.62 -7.83 -6.06
CA LEU A 118 2.23 -9.23 -6.25
C LEU A 118 0.71 -9.45 -6.15
N TYR A 119 -0.03 -8.55 -5.52
CA TYR A 119 -1.49 -8.54 -5.61
C TYR A 119 -1.97 -8.11 -7.00
N LEU A 120 -1.25 -7.21 -7.66
CA LEU A 120 -1.49 -6.89 -9.06
C LEU A 120 -1.29 -8.14 -9.93
N VAL A 121 -0.20 -8.90 -9.73
CA VAL A 121 0.04 -10.17 -10.43
C VAL A 121 -1.07 -11.18 -10.14
N ALA A 122 -1.57 -11.25 -8.90
CA ALA A 122 -2.72 -12.09 -8.55
C ALA A 122 -3.99 -11.70 -9.34
N GLY A 123 -4.19 -10.40 -9.60
CA GLY A 123 -5.25 -9.92 -10.50
C GLY A 123 -5.07 -10.38 -11.95
N GLU A 124 -3.85 -10.34 -12.48
CA GLU A 124 -3.53 -10.86 -13.81
C GLU A 124 -3.77 -12.38 -13.90
N VAL A 125 -3.51 -13.14 -12.83
CA VAL A 125 -3.85 -14.57 -12.76
C VAL A 125 -5.35 -14.77 -12.86
N ILE A 126 -6.16 -13.99 -12.13
CA ILE A 126 -7.63 -14.06 -12.19
C ILE A 126 -8.10 -13.83 -13.63
N GLU A 127 -7.55 -12.83 -14.32
CA GLU A 127 -7.92 -12.54 -15.71
C GLU A 127 -7.53 -13.69 -16.64
N ALA A 128 -6.30 -14.19 -16.56
CA ALA A 128 -5.80 -15.26 -17.41
C ALA A 128 -6.63 -16.56 -17.32
N VAL A 129 -7.11 -16.91 -16.11
CA VAL A 129 -7.81 -18.18 -15.88
C VAL A 129 -9.34 -18.06 -15.96
N SER A 130 -9.90 -16.87 -15.76
CA SER A 130 -11.35 -16.64 -15.79
C SER A 130 -11.85 -16.06 -17.11
N GLY A 131 -10.99 -15.36 -17.85
CA GLY A 131 -11.36 -14.57 -19.03
C GLY A 131 -12.09 -13.26 -18.70
N MET A 132 -12.17 -12.88 -17.42
CA MET A 132 -12.78 -11.62 -16.95
C MET A 132 -11.69 -10.73 -16.38
N SER A 133 -11.72 -9.42 -16.66
CA SER A 133 -10.82 -8.51 -15.93
C SER A 133 -11.06 -8.65 -14.43
N TRP A 134 -10.05 -8.32 -13.61
CA TRP A 134 -10.19 -8.39 -12.16
C TRP A 134 -11.42 -7.59 -11.68
N GLU A 135 -11.64 -6.38 -12.21
CA GLU A 135 -12.78 -5.53 -11.88
C GLU A 135 -14.10 -6.22 -12.19
N GLN A 136 -14.24 -6.76 -13.40
CA GLN A 136 -15.45 -7.46 -13.82
C GLN A 136 -15.71 -8.68 -12.94
N PHE A 137 -14.67 -9.44 -12.58
CA PHE A 137 -14.80 -10.58 -11.69
C PHE A 137 -15.28 -10.15 -10.31
N ILE A 138 -14.64 -9.14 -9.70
CA ILE A 138 -15.02 -8.64 -8.38
C ILE A 138 -16.45 -8.12 -8.37
N GLU A 139 -16.82 -7.28 -9.35
CA GLU A 139 -18.16 -6.70 -9.42
C GLU A 139 -19.24 -7.76 -9.58
N THR A 140 -19.08 -8.68 -10.54
CA THR A 140 -20.13 -9.63 -10.90
C THR A 140 -20.18 -10.86 -10.00
N ARG A 141 -19.01 -11.43 -9.65
CA ARG A 141 -18.91 -12.70 -8.93
C ARG A 141 -18.89 -12.52 -7.42
N ILE A 142 -18.54 -11.33 -6.91
CA ILE A 142 -18.44 -11.06 -5.47
C ILE A 142 -19.41 -9.96 -5.06
N LEU A 143 -19.20 -8.70 -5.47
CA LEU A 143 -19.96 -7.55 -4.95
C LEU A 143 -21.47 -7.72 -5.17
N GLN A 144 -21.89 -8.03 -6.40
CA GLN A 144 -23.30 -8.27 -6.72
C GLN A 144 -23.88 -9.47 -5.96
N ARG A 145 -23.12 -10.56 -5.80
CA ARG A 145 -23.57 -11.77 -5.09
C ARG A 145 -23.69 -11.56 -3.58
N VAL A 146 -22.85 -10.71 -2.99
CA VAL A 146 -22.94 -10.31 -1.57
C VAL A 146 -24.05 -9.29 -1.34
N GLY A 147 -24.48 -8.58 -2.40
CA GLY A 147 -25.43 -7.47 -2.30
C GLY A 147 -24.76 -6.15 -1.92
N MET A 148 -23.49 -5.98 -2.28
CA MET A 148 -22.70 -4.75 -2.10
C MET A 148 -22.97 -3.77 -3.26
N THR A 149 -24.20 -3.28 -3.34
CA THR A 149 -24.73 -2.53 -4.51
C THR A 149 -24.18 -1.12 -4.65
N HIS A 150 -23.51 -0.59 -3.63
CA HIS A 150 -22.88 0.74 -3.68
C HIS A 150 -21.37 0.63 -3.94
N SER A 151 -20.79 -0.55 -3.78
CA SER A 151 -19.36 -0.74 -3.93
C SER A 151 -18.93 -0.81 -5.39
N THR A 152 -17.73 -0.32 -5.67
CA THR A 152 -17.12 -0.36 -7.01
C THR A 152 -15.68 -0.84 -6.93
N SER A 153 -15.07 -1.19 -8.07
CA SER A 153 -13.79 -1.90 -8.11
C SER A 153 -12.64 -1.10 -8.73
N ARG A 154 -12.75 0.22 -8.84
CA ARG A 154 -11.69 1.06 -9.43
C ARG A 154 -11.26 2.18 -8.52
N HIS A 155 -9.95 2.44 -8.44
CA HIS A 155 -9.40 3.63 -7.80
C HIS A 155 -10.04 4.90 -8.39
N GLY A 156 -10.17 4.96 -9.72
CA GLY A 156 -10.79 6.09 -10.43
C GLY A 156 -12.22 6.43 -10.01
N ASP A 157 -12.96 5.49 -9.41
CA ASP A 157 -14.32 5.76 -8.93
C ASP A 157 -14.36 6.71 -7.73
N ALA A 158 -13.22 6.93 -7.05
CA ALA A 158 -13.09 7.94 -6.00
C ALA A 158 -13.25 9.38 -6.55
N ALA A 159 -13.03 9.58 -7.85
CA ALA A 159 -13.26 10.85 -8.54
C ALA A 159 -14.64 10.95 -9.21
N ALA A 160 -15.44 9.86 -9.18
CA ALA A 160 -16.74 9.82 -9.84
C ALA A 160 -17.78 10.68 -9.10
N PRO A 161 -18.77 11.25 -9.82
CA PRO A 161 -19.88 11.95 -9.17
C PRO A 161 -20.70 10.97 -8.30
N GLY A 162 -21.35 11.50 -7.25
CA GLY A 162 -22.26 10.74 -6.41
C GLY A 162 -21.93 10.82 -4.91
N ASP A 163 -22.36 9.81 -4.15
CA ASP A 163 -22.10 9.74 -2.71
C ASP A 163 -20.73 9.14 -2.41
N VAL A 164 -19.68 9.91 -2.72
CA VAL A 164 -18.28 9.59 -2.44
C VAL A 164 -17.75 10.62 -1.43
N ALA A 165 -16.98 10.16 -0.44
CA ALA A 165 -16.24 11.08 0.41
C ALA A 165 -15.14 11.78 -0.39
N HIS A 166 -14.71 12.98 -0.03
CA HIS A 166 -13.47 13.53 -0.56
C HIS A 166 -12.31 13.10 0.32
N THR A 167 -11.14 12.90 -0.29
CA THR A 167 -9.87 12.65 0.36
C THR A 167 -9.36 13.91 1.06
N HIS A 168 -8.90 13.79 2.31
CA HIS A 168 -8.29 14.91 3.04
C HIS A 168 -6.94 14.57 3.63
N THR A 169 -6.05 15.56 3.67
CA THR A 169 -4.80 15.45 4.43
C THR A 169 -4.51 16.74 5.20
N LEU A 170 -3.62 16.66 6.17
CA LEU A 170 -3.08 17.82 6.86
C LEU A 170 -1.90 18.37 6.06
N LEU A 171 -2.10 19.54 5.46
CA LEU A 171 -1.05 20.32 4.80
C LEU A 171 -0.76 21.56 5.64
N ASP A 172 0.46 21.68 6.13
CA ASP A 172 0.93 22.79 6.98
C ASP A 172 -0.01 23.03 8.18
N GLY A 173 -0.43 21.95 8.84
CA GLY A 173 -1.32 21.98 10.00
C GLY A 173 -2.79 22.28 9.69
N THR A 174 -3.17 22.44 8.43
CA THR A 174 -4.55 22.69 8.00
C THR A 174 -5.11 21.48 7.26
N LEU A 175 -6.30 21.02 7.65
CA LEU A 175 -7.00 19.95 6.94
C LEU A 175 -7.51 20.47 5.58
N LYS A 176 -7.06 19.87 4.49
CA LYS A 176 -7.43 20.24 3.13
C LYS A 176 -7.96 19.04 2.37
N ALA A 177 -8.94 19.27 1.50
CA ALA A 177 -9.32 18.28 0.50
C ALA A 177 -8.21 18.21 -0.56
N ILE A 178 -7.87 17.00 -0.98
CA ILE A 178 -6.83 16.70 -1.98
C ILE A 178 -7.43 15.90 -3.13
N ALA A 179 -6.72 15.79 -4.25
CA ALA A 179 -7.17 14.93 -5.35
C ALA A 179 -7.09 13.44 -4.94
N PRO A 180 -8.11 12.62 -5.26
CA PRO A 180 -8.03 11.18 -5.05
C PRO A 180 -7.07 10.52 -6.06
N MET A 181 -6.54 9.35 -5.71
CA MET A 181 -5.80 8.54 -6.69
C MET A 181 -6.74 8.04 -7.79
N THR A 182 -6.30 8.13 -9.05
CA THR A 182 -7.10 7.74 -10.23
C THR A 182 -6.44 6.68 -11.10
N SER A 183 -5.26 6.18 -10.74
CA SER A 183 -4.61 5.10 -11.49
C SER A 183 -5.16 3.73 -11.09
N ASP A 184 -5.75 3.04 -12.06
CA ASP A 184 -6.41 1.74 -11.88
C ASP A 184 -5.45 0.55 -11.98
N ASN A 185 -4.17 0.78 -12.29
CA ASN A 185 -3.21 -0.30 -12.53
C ASN A 185 -3.02 -1.21 -11.29
N THR A 186 -3.34 -0.76 -10.06
CA THR A 186 -3.27 -1.60 -8.85
C THR A 186 -4.60 -1.96 -8.22
N ASN A 187 -5.71 -1.90 -8.96
CA ASN A 187 -7.01 -2.25 -8.37
C ASN A 187 -7.01 -3.59 -7.59
N PRO A 188 -6.35 -4.69 -8.04
CA PRO A 188 -6.25 -5.93 -7.27
C PRO A 188 -5.64 -5.81 -5.87
N ALA A 189 -4.81 -4.79 -5.64
CA ALA A 189 -4.17 -4.51 -4.36
C ALA A 189 -4.96 -3.51 -3.51
N GLY A 190 -5.78 -2.62 -4.11
CA GLY A 190 -6.37 -1.50 -3.39
C GLY A 190 -7.58 -0.78 -3.98
N GLY A 191 -8.11 -1.19 -5.12
CA GLY A 191 -9.02 -0.38 -5.94
C GLY A 191 -10.48 -0.34 -5.52
N ILE A 192 -10.91 -1.05 -4.48
CA ILE A 192 -12.33 -1.04 -4.11
C ILE A 192 -12.69 0.26 -3.41
N ASN A 193 -13.81 0.85 -3.83
CA ASN A 193 -14.51 1.90 -3.10
C ASN A 193 -15.79 1.31 -2.50
N SER A 194 -16.02 1.51 -1.20
CA SER A 194 -17.18 0.91 -0.49
C SER A 194 -17.72 1.83 0.60
N GLY A 195 -18.96 1.61 1.01
CA GLY A 195 -19.57 2.19 2.20
C GLY A 195 -19.60 1.23 3.39
N ALA A 196 -19.98 1.75 4.56
CA ALA A 196 -20.04 0.96 5.80
C ALA A 196 -21.09 -0.16 5.74
N GLU A 197 -22.24 0.08 5.09
CA GLU A 197 -23.28 -0.93 4.94
C GLU A 197 -22.80 -2.14 4.12
N ASP A 198 -22.15 -1.89 2.98
CA ASP A 198 -21.64 -2.93 2.11
C ASP A 198 -20.49 -3.71 2.76
N MET A 199 -19.59 -3.01 3.47
CA MET A 199 -18.54 -3.69 4.24
C MET A 199 -19.11 -4.55 5.38
N ALA A 200 -20.24 -4.17 5.98
CA ALA A 200 -20.92 -5.02 6.96
C ALA A 200 -21.42 -6.33 6.33
N LYS A 201 -22.01 -6.27 5.12
CA LYS A 201 -22.41 -7.48 4.36
C LYS A 201 -21.21 -8.36 4.03
N TRP A 202 -20.08 -7.75 3.68
CA TRP A 202 -18.84 -8.47 3.43
C TRP A 202 -18.29 -9.19 4.67
N VAL A 203 -18.23 -8.50 5.81
CA VAL A 203 -17.80 -9.08 7.09
C VAL A 203 -18.71 -10.25 7.51
N LEU A 204 -20.03 -10.11 7.35
CA LEU A 204 -20.98 -11.20 7.60
C LEU A 204 -20.71 -12.41 6.70
N THR A 205 -20.39 -12.17 5.43
CA THR A 205 -20.03 -13.23 4.46
C THR A 205 -18.76 -13.97 4.90
N LEU A 206 -17.73 -13.24 5.33
CA LEU A 206 -16.48 -13.82 5.85
C LEU A 206 -16.71 -14.65 7.13
N LEU A 207 -17.56 -14.16 8.05
CA LEU A 207 -17.92 -14.84 9.29
C LEU A 207 -18.72 -16.12 9.06
N ASP A 208 -19.60 -16.14 8.06
CA ASP A 208 -20.42 -17.32 7.71
C ASP A 208 -19.82 -18.12 6.54
N SER A 209 -18.48 -18.13 6.43
CA SER A 209 -17.75 -18.99 5.49
C SER A 209 -18.28 -18.89 4.04
N GLY A 210 -18.48 -17.66 3.56
CA GLY A 210 -18.91 -17.38 2.19
C GLY A 210 -20.43 -17.34 1.98
N LYS A 211 -21.26 -17.54 3.02
CA LYS A 211 -22.72 -17.44 2.88
C LYS A 211 -23.14 -15.98 2.69
N VAL A 212 -24.01 -15.73 1.71
CA VAL A 212 -24.53 -14.40 1.38
C VAL A 212 -26.02 -14.26 1.73
N GLY A 213 -26.57 -13.06 1.59
CA GLY A 213 -27.92 -12.71 2.06
C GLY A 213 -29.06 -13.55 1.49
N ASP A 214 -28.92 -14.07 0.26
CA ASP A 214 -29.91 -14.96 -0.38
C ASP A 214 -29.84 -16.42 0.12
N GLY A 215 -28.92 -16.73 1.04
CA GLY A 215 -28.70 -18.05 1.61
C GLY A 215 -27.74 -18.94 0.82
N SER A 216 -27.36 -18.56 -0.40
CA SER A 216 -26.34 -19.24 -1.20
C SER A 216 -24.92 -18.95 -0.65
N ARG A 217 -23.90 -19.57 -1.27
CA ARG A 217 -22.49 -19.38 -0.88
C ARG A 217 -21.65 -18.93 -2.07
N LEU A 218 -20.74 -17.98 -1.82
CA LEU A 218 -19.67 -17.61 -2.77
C LEU A 218 -18.63 -18.72 -2.91
N TYR A 219 -18.25 -19.33 -1.78
CA TYR A 219 -17.25 -20.38 -1.68
C TYR A 219 -17.58 -21.31 -0.51
N GLN A 220 -17.03 -22.53 -0.52
CA GLN A 220 -17.30 -23.52 0.52
C GLN A 220 -16.48 -23.26 1.80
N PRO A 221 -16.90 -23.81 2.96
CA PRO A 221 -16.16 -23.66 4.22
C PRO A 221 -14.69 -24.12 4.18
N ARG A 222 -14.32 -25.03 3.28
CA ARG A 222 -12.91 -25.42 3.08
C ARG A 222 -12.05 -24.26 2.57
N THR A 223 -12.61 -23.43 1.69
CA THR A 223 -11.93 -22.25 1.15
C THR A 223 -11.86 -21.14 2.18
N ALA A 224 -12.93 -20.96 2.98
CA ALA A 224 -12.89 -20.07 4.14
C ALA A 224 -11.71 -20.39 5.08
N ARG A 225 -11.52 -21.68 5.40
CA ARG A 225 -10.39 -22.13 6.24
C ARG A 225 -9.04 -21.81 5.60
N ARG A 226 -8.90 -22.06 4.29
CA ARG A 226 -7.65 -21.79 3.56
C ARG A 226 -7.31 -20.29 3.51
N LEU A 227 -8.29 -19.43 3.25
CA LEU A 227 -8.10 -17.97 3.22
C LEU A 227 -7.63 -17.42 4.58
N GLN A 228 -8.08 -18.03 5.67
CA GLN A 228 -7.86 -17.58 7.06
C GLN A 228 -6.76 -18.36 7.80
N GLU A 229 -6.04 -19.24 7.10
CA GLU A 229 -4.95 -20.05 7.62
C GLU A 229 -3.67 -19.19 7.74
N PRO A 230 -3.04 -19.08 8.92
CA PRO A 230 -1.75 -18.40 9.07
C PRO A 230 -0.68 -19.05 8.16
N VAL A 231 0.06 -18.23 7.39
CA VAL A 231 1.11 -18.71 6.47
C VAL A 231 2.47 -18.13 6.80
N THR A 232 2.60 -16.80 6.81
CA THR A 232 3.90 -16.13 6.95
C THR A 232 4.03 -15.57 8.36
N PRO A 233 5.02 -16.00 9.17
CA PRO A 233 5.32 -15.35 10.44
C PRO A 233 5.70 -13.88 10.22
N MET A 234 5.15 -12.99 11.04
CA MET A 234 5.47 -11.56 11.02
C MET A 234 6.30 -11.17 12.24
N PRO A 235 7.08 -10.07 12.17
CA PRO A 235 7.66 -9.47 13.35
C PRO A 235 6.59 -9.18 14.41
N ASN A 236 6.80 -9.72 15.61
CA ASN A 236 5.88 -9.59 16.73
C ASN A 236 6.55 -8.86 17.91
N GLY A 237 6.72 -7.55 17.75
CA GLY A 237 7.24 -6.68 18.81
C GLY A 237 6.17 -6.27 19.82
N MET A 238 6.60 -5.91 21.03
CA MET A 238 5.69 -5.33 22.03
C MET A 238 5.13 -4.00 21.52
N PRO A 239 3.80 -3.79 21.54
CA PRO A 239 3.24 -2.50 21.19
C PRO A 239 3.65 -1.43 22.21
N PRO A 240 3.67 -0.14 21.83
CA PRO A 240 3.85 0.95 22.77
C PRO A 240 2.88 0.88 23.94
N ALA A 241 3.30 1.32 25.13
CA ALA A 241 2.48 1.30 26.35
C ALA A 241 1.10 1.96 26.17
N ALA A 242 1.01 2.99 25.32
CA ALA A 242 -0.23 3.72 25.02
C ALA A 242 -1.29 2.87 24.28
N ILE A 243 -0.92 1.71 23.73
CA ILE A 243 -1.83 0.74 23.08
C ILE A 243 -1.49 -0.70 23.50
N ALA A 244 -0.97 -0.87 24.73
CA ALA A 244 -0.49 -2.15 25.26
C ALA A 244 -1.48 -3.33 25.11
N PRO A 245 -2.82 -3.16 25.20
CA PRO A 245 -3.74 -4.27 25.02
C PRO A 245 -3.78 -4.90 23.61
N LEU A 246 -3.12 -4.27 22.62
CA LEU A 246 -2.92 -4.87 21.30
C LEU A 246 -1.76 -5.88 21.26
N ALA A 247 -1.11 -6.13 22.40
CA ALA A 247 -0.06 -7.13 22.49
C ALA A 247 -0.62 -8.51 22.13
N SER A 248 0.18 -9.28 21.41
CA SER A 248 -0.15 -10.62 20.98
C SER A 248 1.06 -11.53 21.14
N ASP A 249 0.82 -12.81 21.44
CA ASP A 249 1.89 -13.81 21.55
C ASP A 249 2.46 -14.18 20.18
N PHE A 250 1.70 -13.95 19.11
CA PHE A 250 2.13 -14.20 17.74
C PHE A 250 1.52 -13.22 16.74
N ARG A 251 2.20 -13.04 15.61
CA ARG A 251 1.62 -12.40 14.43
C ARG A 251 1.97 -13.20 13.20
N PHE A 252 0.97 -13.43 12.36
CA PHE A 252 1.12 -14.07 11.07
C PHE A 252 0.35 -13.30 10.02
N TYR A 253 0.70 -13.54 8.77
CA TYR A 253 -0.08 -13.15 7.62
C TYR A 253 -0.69 -14.39 6.95
N ALA A 254 -1.99 -14.34 6.67
CA ALA A 254 -2.75 -15.31 5.90
C ALA A 254 -2.98 -14.77 4.47
N LEU A 255 -3.96 -15.29 3.71
CA LEU A 255 -4.21 -14.81 2.35
C LEU A 255 -4.90 -13.44 2.37
N GLY A 256 -4.09 -12.38 2.48
CA GLY A 256 -4.55 -10.99 2.54
C GLY A 256 -5.02 -10.52 3.92
N LEU A 257 -4.58 -11.17 5.00
CA LEU A 257 -5.07 -10.91 6.35
C LEU A 257 -3.98 -11.00 7.40
N ASP A 258 -3.89 -10.01 8.29
CA ASP A 258 -3.19 -10.14 9.55
C ASP A 258 -3.96 -11.11 10.47
N VAL A 259 -3.22 -12.02 11.09
CA VAL A 259 -3.73 -12.98 12.08
C VAL A 259 -2.92 -12.84 13.37
N SER A 260 -3.62 -12.54 14.44
CA SER A 260 -3.04 -12.36 15.77
C SER A 260 -4.07 -12.71 16.84
N THR A 261 -3.77 -12.34 18.09
CA THR A 261 -4.73 -12.37 19.19
C THR A 261 -5.12 -10.97 19.64
N PHE A 262 -6.39 -10.77 19.97
CA PHE A 262 -6.87 -9.62 20.70
C PHE A 262 -7.68 -10.11 21.91
N ARG A 263 -7.32 -9.67 23.12
CA ARG A 263 -7.94 -10.13 24.38
C ARG A 263 -8.04 -11.68 24.49
N GLY A 264 -7.00 -12.38 24.03
CA GLY A 264 -6.92 -13.85 24.06
C GLY A 264 -7.83 -14.57 23.04
N ARG A 265 -8.36 -13.86 22.04
CA ARG A 265 -9.15 -14.43 20.94
C ARG A 265 -8.40 -14.27 19.62
N LYS A 266 -8.47 -15.27 18.73
CA LYS A 266 -7.97 -15.14 17.34
C LYS A 266 -8.75 -14.02 16.66
N ILE A 267 -8.03 -13.00 16.19
CA ILE A 267 -8.59 -11.93 15.36
C ILE A 267 -7.98 -12.01 13.97
N LEU A 268 -8.82 -11.76 12.96
CA LEU A 268 -8.38 -11.50 11.59
C LEU A 268 -8.67 -10.05 11.28
N HIS A 269 -7.73 -9.36 10.67
CA HIS A 269 -7.94 -7.99 10.26
C HIS A 269 -7.06 -7.61 9.07
N HIS A 270 -7.40 -6.49 8.44
CA HIS A 270 -6.52 -5.81 7.52
C HIS A 270 -6.79 -4.30 7.61
N THR A 271 -5.76 -3.49 7.39
CA THR A 271 -5.89 -2.04 7.27
C THR A 271 -5.75 -1.61 5.82
N GLY A 272 -6.23 -0.43 5.47
CA GLY A 272 -6.09 0.13 4.14
C GLY A 272 -5.64 1.58 4.24
N GLY A 273 -4.69 1.97 3.40
CA GLY A 273 -4.28 3.35 3.23
C GLY A 273 -4.14 3.73 1.75
N LEU A 274 -4.70 4.89 1.42
CA LEU A 274 -4.47 5.69 0.21
C LEU A 274 -4.42 7.14 0.69
N PRO A 275 -3.84 8.09 -0.06
CA PRO A 275 -3.89 9.47 0.38
C PRO A 275 -5.30 9.98 0.60
N GLY A 276 -5.49 10.52 1.79
CA GLY A 276 -6.78 10.97 2.29
C GLY A 276 -7.85 9.90 2.55
N TYR A 277 -7.51 8.61 2.53
CA TYR A 277 -8.39 7.52 2.99
C TYR A 277 -7.64 6.54 3.88
N LEU A 278 -8.21 6.25 5.05
CA LEU A 278 -7.80 5.13 5.88
C LEU A 278 -8.98 4.22 6.20
N SER A 279 -8.72 2.92 6.30
CA SER A 279 -9.76 1.94 6.60
C SER A 279 -9.22 0.77 7.40
N SER A 280 -10.10 0.12 8.14
CA SER A 280 -9.78 -1.05 8.94
C SER A 280 -10.99 -1.98 8.99
N VAL A 281 -10.75 -3.25 8.72
CA VAL A 281 -11.75 -4.31 8.81
C VAL A 281 -11.19 -5.39 9.72
N ALA A 282 -11.92 -5.72 10.78
CA ALA A 282 -11.48 -6.70 11.77
C ALA A 282 -12.65 -7.57 12.23
N TRP A 283 -12.41 -8.86 12.45
CA TRP A 283 -13.43 -9.77 12.97
C TRP A 283 -12.84 -10.90 13.80
N ILE A 284 -13.68 -11.41 14.70
CA ILE A 284 -13.35 -12.50 15.62
C ILE A 284 -14.33 -13.65 15.34
N PRO A 285 -13.89 -14.70 14.61
CA PRO A 285 -14.79 -15.79 14.19
C PRO A 285 -15.52 -16.46 15.36
N SER A 286 -14.85 -16.66 16.50
CA SER A 286 -15.44 -17.32 17.68
C SER A 286 -16.58 -16.53 18.31
N GLU A 287 -16.60 -15.22 18.11
CA GLU A 287 -17.61 -14.31 18.68
C GLU A 287 -18.69 -13.93 17.64
N ARG A 288 -18.55 -14.42 16.40
CA ARG A 288 -19.44 -14.11 15.26
C ARG A 288 -19.66 -12.61 15.08
N ALA A 289 -18.61 -11.82 15.27
CA ALA A 289 -18.68 -10.37 15.25
C ALA A 289 -17.48 -9.75 14.54
N GLY A 290 -17.69 -8.57 13.95
CA GLY A 290 -16.67 -7.81 13.26
C GLY A 290 -17.05 -6.34 13.13
N VAL A 291 -16.07 -5.52 12.77
CA VAL A 291 -16.19 -4.07 12.60
C VAL A 291 -15.46 -3.67 11.33
N ALA A 292 -16.06 -2.74 10.59
CA ALA A 292 -15.42 -2.00 9.52
C ALA A 292 -15.47 -0.50 9.84
N VAL A 293 -14.32 0.17 9.78
CA VAL A 293 -14.18 1.62 9.97
C VAL A 293 -13.54 2.20 8.72
N LEU A 294 -14.17 3.23 8.14
CA LEU A 294 -13.69 3.95 6.96
C LEU A 294 -13.61 5.44 7.31
N THR A 295 -12.46 6.07 7.05
CA THR A 295 -12.22 7.51 7.28
C THR A 295 -11.67 8.15 6.02
N ASN A 296 -11.97 9.44 5.83
CA ASN A 296 -11.50 10.25 4.72
C ASN A 296 -10.48 11.31 5.15
N ASP A 297 -9.68 10.95 6.14
CA ASP A 297 -8.46 11.63 6.53
C ASP A 297 -7.38 10.58 6.86
N GLU A 298 -6.17 11.06 7.14
CA GLU A 298 -5.00 10.23 7.43
C GLU A 298 -4.70 10.14 8.94
N SER A 299 -5.70 10.37 9.78
CA SER A 299 -5.53 10.30 11.23
C SER A 299 -5.60 8.86 11.74
N ALA A 300 -5.00 8.59 12.90
CA ALA A 300 -5.10 7.28 13.57
C ALA A 300 -6.51 6.95 14.11
N THR A 301 -7.51 7.81 13.86
CA THR A 301 -8.90 7.66 14.32
C THR A 301 -9.50 6.33 13.88
N PHE A 302 -9.21 5.87 12.65
CA PHE A 302 -9.75 4.61 12.15
C PHE A 302 -9.33 3.39 13.02
N LEU A 303 -8.08 3.36 13.48
CA LEU A 303 -7.59 2.31 14.39
C LEU A 303 -8.16 2.49 15.79
N ALA A 304 -8.15 3.71 16.32
CA ALA A 304 -8.71 4.00 17.64
C ALA A 304 -10.16 3.50 17.73
N LEU A 305 -10.99 3.86 16.75
CA LEU A 305 -12.38 3.39 16.66
C LEU A 305 -12.49 1.89 16.48
N THR A 306 -11.66 1.27 15.62
CA THR A 306 -11.68 -0.19 15.43
C THR A 306 -11.49 -0.92 16.76
N TRP A 307 -10.44 -0.56 17.51
CA TRP A 307 -10.08 -1.27 18.73
C TRP A 307 -11.02 -0.96 19.90
N THR A 308 -11.52 0.29 20.00
CA THR A 308 -12.59 0.64 20.95
C THR A 308 -13.87 -0.15 20.68
N LEU A 309 -14.27 -0.29 19.41
CA LEU A 309 -15.46 -1.06 19.05
C LEU A 309 -15.25 -2.57 19.27
N MET A 310 -14.06 -3.10 18.99
CA MET A 310 -13.70 -4.49 19.30
C MET A 310 -13.78 -4.79 20.81
N ASP A 311 -13.26 -3.91 21.67
CA ASP A 311 -13.38 -4.07 23.12
C ASP A 311 -14.85 -4.08 23.58
N ARG A 312 -15.69 -3.24 22.94
CA ARG A 312 -17.13 -3.19 23.22
C ARG A 312 -17.86 -4.45 22.75
N VAL A 313 -17.50 -5.00 21.58
CA VAL A 313 -18.02 -6.27 21.05
C VAL A 313 -17.72 -7.42 22.01
N LEU A 314 -16.51 -7.47 22.55
CA LEU A 314 -16.07 -8.49 23.51
C LEU A 314 -16.62 -8.31 24.92
N ARG A 315 -17.30 -7.18 25.20
CA ARG A 315 -17.78 -6.80 26.55
C ARG A 315 -16.65 -6.91 27.58
N THR A 316 -15.45 -6.45 27.20
CA THR A 316 -14.26 -6.53 28.05
C THR A 316 -14.53 -5.85 29.40
N ALA A 317 -14.25 -6.55 30.51
CA ALA A 317 -14.53 -6.04 31.86
C ALA A 317 -13.75 -4.76 32.21
N GLN A 318 -12.59 -4.57 31.60
CA GLN A 318 -11.73 -3.39 31.73
C GLN A 318 -11.45 -2.84 30.33
N PRO A 319 -12.37 -2.04 29.76
CA PRO A 319 -12.18 -1.45 28.43
C PRO A 319 -10.98 -0.50 28.46
N PHE A 320 -10.20 -0.50 27.37
CA PHE A 320 -9.07 0.41 27.23
C PHE A 320 -9.46 1.65 26.42
N ASP A 321 -8.93 2.81 26.81
CA ASP A 321 -9.12 4.06 26.06
C ASP A 321 -8.14 4.13 24.89
N PHE A 322 -8.48 3.44 23.80
CA PHE A 322 -7.67 3.49 22.58
C PHE A 322 -7.65 4.88 21.94
N ILE A 323 -8.66 5.71 22.15
CA ILE A 323 -8.69 7.08 21.61
C ILE A 323 -7.55 7.89 22.24
N ALA A 324 -7.50 7.94 23.57
CA ALA A 324 -6.40 8.60 24.28
C ALA A 324 -5.03 7.95 23.99
N GLY A 325 -5.01 6.62 23.82
CA GLY A 325 -3.82 5.87 23.44
C GLY A 325 -3.22 6.33 22.11
N TYR A 326 -4.02 6.35 21.04
CA TYR A 326 -3.57 6.79 19.71
C TYR A 326 -3.28 8.30 19.67
N ASP A 327 -4.00 9.13 20.42
CA ASP A 327 -3.65 10.55 20.55
C ASP A 327 -2.27 10.75 21.20
N SER A 328 -1.95 9.98 22.24
CA SER A 328 -0.61 10.01 22.86
C SER A 328 0.48 9.59 21.88
N LEU A 329 0.22 8.59 21.04
CA LEU A 329 1.18 8.15 20.01
C LEU A 329 1.39 9.22 18.94
N ARG A 330 0.31 9.82 18.45
CA ARG A 330 0.39 10.92 17.49
C ARG A 330 1.22 12.09 18.02
N ALA A 331 0.98 12.51 19.26
CA ALA A 331 1.75 13.58 19.89
C ALA A 331 3.25 13.24 20.00
N ARG A 332 3.60 12.02 20.40
CA ARG A 332 5.00 11.56 20.47
C ARG A 332 5.65 11.49 19.08
N GLN A 333 4.93 10.99 18.09
CA GLN A 333 5.42 10.94 16.71
C GLN A 333 5.71 12.34 16.18
N GLN A 334 4.83 13.32 16.44
CA GLN A 334 5.04 14.70 16.05
C GLN A 334 6.30 15.30 16.68
N VAL A 335 6.55 15.05 17.97
CA VAL A 335 7.78 15.49 18.65
C VAL A 335 9.01 14.83 18.01
N ALA A 336 8.97 13.52 17.77
CA ALA A 336 10.07 12.79 17.14
C ALA A 336 10.38 13.31 15.72
N LEU A 337 9.37 13.66 14.93
CA LEU A 337 9.54 14.25 13.60
C LEU A 337 10.23 15.62 13.67
N ILE A 338 9.81 16.48 14.60
CA ILE A 338 10.43 17.80 14.82
C ILE A 338 11.90 17.65 15.23
N ASP A 339 12.19 16.72 16.14
CA ASP A 339 13.55 16.48 16.60
C ASP A 339 14.43 15.87 15.49
N ALA A 340 13.91 14.94 14.70
CA ALA A 340 14.61 14.37 13.55
C ALA A 340 14.95 15.45 12.51
N ALA A 341 14.00 16.33 12.17
CA ALA A 341 14.24 17.45 11.26
C ALA A 341 15.30 18.42 11.82
N ARG A 342 15.24 18.73 13.12
CA ARG A 342 16.25 19.58 13.79
C ARG A 342 17.64 18.92 13.73
N GLN A 343 17.73 17.62 14.01
CA GLN A 343 18.99 16.87 13.95
C GLN A 343 19.57 16.85 12.53
N ALA A 344 18.75 16.58 11.52
CA ALA A 344 19.18 16.61 10.13
C ALA A 344 19.78 17.98 9.75
N GLN A 345 19.10 19.07 10.12
CA GLN A 345 19.59 20.42 9.87
C GLN A 345 20.86 20.75 10.67
N ALA A 346 20.98 20.30 11.93
CA ALA A 346 22.16 20.53 12.76
C ALA A 346 23.39 19.75 12.30
N SER A 347 23.19 18.55 11.73
CA SER A 347 24.25 17.70 11.18
C SER A 347 24.75 18.15 9.80
N ARG A 348 24.06 19.13 9.17
CA ARG A 348 24.33 19.56 7.81
C ARG A 348 25.59 20.43 7.70
N ASP A 349 26.48 20.12 6.76
CA ASP A 349 27.51 21.06 6.33
C ASP A 349 26.93 22.08 5.34
N SER A 350 26.37 23.16 5.88
CA SER A 350 25.73 24.24 5.08
C SER A 350 26.70 25.06 4.22
N LEU A 351 28.01 24.99 4.49
CA LEU A 351 29.04 25.70 3.73
C LEU A 351 29.54 24.88 2.54
N SER A 352 29.36 23.56 2.57
CA SER A 352 29.68 22.69 1.45
C SER A 352 28.94 23.09 0.17
N ARG A 353 29.54 22.73 -0.96
CA ARG A 353 29.01 22.98 -2.31
C ARG A 353 29.09 21.68 -3.12
N PRO A 354 28.23 21.52 -4.14
CA PRO A 354 28.36 20.43 -5.10
C PRO A 354 29.76 20.42 -5.72
N SER A 355 30.33 19.22 -5.90
CA SER A 355 31.67 19.06 -6.45
C SER A 355 31.75 19.47 -7.93
N LEU A 356 30.63 19.39 -8.65
CA LEU A 356 30.51 19.77 -10.05
C LEU A 356 29.66 21.04 -10.20
N ALA A 357 29.82 21.72 -11.34
CA ALA A 357 28.85 22.74 -11.75
C ALA A 357 27.46 22.10 -11.93
N LEU A 358 26.38 22.80 -11.56
CA LEU A 358 25.00 22.26 -11.61
C LEU A 358 24.65 21.64 -12.97
N ALA A 359 25.06 22.27 -14.06
CA ALA A 359 24.86 21.77 -15.42
C ALA A 359 25.42 20.36 -15.69
N LYS A 360 26.38 19.89 -14.89
CA LYS A 360 26.99 18.56 -15.03
C LYS A 360 26.19 17.44 -14.36
N TYR A 361 25.23 17.77 -13.48
CA TYR A 361 24.27 16.80 -12.94
C TYR A 361 23.06 16.63 -13.86
N ALA A 362 22.82 17.59 -14.76
CA ALA A 362 21.75 17.50 -15.75
C ALA A 362 22.05 16.42 -16.80
N GLY A 363 21.03 15.67 -17.19
CA GLY A 363 21.10 14.59 -18.15
C GLY A 363 19.93 13.62 -18.01
N ALA A 364 19.84 12.68 -18.95
CA ALA A 364 18.95 11.55 -18.85
C ALA A 364 19.58 10.47 -17.95
N TYR A 365 18.80 9.96 -17.02
CA TYR A 365 19.13 8.83 -16.15
C TYR A 365 18.15 7.69 -16.42
N GLU A 366 18.57 6.48 -16.10
CA GLU A 366 17.73 5.30 -16.10
C GLU A 366 17.89 4.54 -14.79
N ASP A 367 16.77 4.01 -14.30
CA ASP A 367 16.75 2.95 -13.32
C ASP A 367 16.21 1.67 -13.97
N ALA A 368 16.79 0.51 -13.62
CA ALA A 368 16.48 -0.76 -14.28
C ALA A 368 15.01 -1.17 -14.14
N TRP A 369 14.39 -0.94 -12.98
CA TRP A 369 13.01 -1.32 -12.74
C TRP A 369 12.06 -0.16 -12.98
N TYR A 370 12.38 1.06 -12.55
CA TYR A 370 11.51 2.24 -12.72
C TYR A 370 11.48 2.76 -14.16
N GLY A 371 12.62 2.85 -14.85
CA GLY A 371 12.73 3.43 -16.19
C GLY A 371 13.39 4.81 -16.22
N ASP A 372 13.01 5.63 -17.21
CA ASP A 372 13.67 6.91 -17.51
C ASP A 372 13.35 7.99 -16.46
N ILE A 373 14.38 8.75 -16.10
CA ILE A 373 14.32 9.90 -15.19
C ILE A 373 15.16 11.02 -15.80
N ASP A 374 14.61 12.21 -15.96
CA ASP A 374 15.30 13.36 -16.55
C ASP A 374 15.68 14.38 -15.46
N ILE A 375 16.91 14.86 -15.51
CA ILE A 375 17.37 15.98 -14.70
C ILE A 375 17.77 17.11 -15.65
N ALA A 376 17.09 18.25 -15.56
CA ALA A 376 17.34 19.39 -16.44
C ALA A 376 17.59 20.67 -15.64
N GLN A 377 18.27 21.63 -16.26
CA GLN A 377 18.33 22.99 -15.71
C GLN A 377 16.95 23.63 -15.77
N ASP A 378 16.53 24.25 -14.67
CA ASP A 378 15.24 24.93 -14.55
C ASP A 378 15.36 26.09 -13.56
N ASN A 379 14.92 27.28 -13.97
CA ASN A 379 14.95 28.52 -13.16
C ASN A 379 16.30 28.81 -12.46
N GLY A 380 17.42 28.54 -13.12
CA GLY A 380 18.77 28.74 -12.55
C GLY A 380 19.22 27.67 -11.54
N GLY A 381 18.40 26.64 -11.32
CA GLY A 381 18.73 25.43 -10.55
C GLY A 381 18.58 24.17 -11.41
N LEU A 382 18.24 23.05 -10.77
CA LEU A 382 17.97 21.77 -11.40
C LEU A 382 16.55 21.32 -11.05
N ALA A 383 15.91 20.58 -11.97
CA ALA A 383 14.64 19.91 -11.75
C ALA A 383 14.73 18.46 -12.21
N ILE A 384 14.17 17.55 -11.41
CA ILE A 384 14.07 16.11 -11.68
C ILE A 384 12.64 15.76 -12.11
N ARG A 385 12.51 14.89 -13.11
CA ARG A 385 11.23 14.43 -13.67
C ARG A 385 11.25 12.92 -13.89
N PHE A 386 10.28 12.25 -13.31
CA PHE A 386 10.08 10.82 -13.40
C PHE A 386 9.13 10.53 -14.58
N SER A 387 9.62 9.88 -15.65
CA SER A 387 8.91 9.85 -16.95
C SER A 387 7.55 9.14 -16.92
N HIS A 388 7.33 8.25 -15.95
CA HIS A 388 6.08 7.49 -15.86
C HIS A 388 5.17 7.91 -14.71
N SER A 389 5.57 8.92 -13.92
CA SER A 389 4.84 9.40 -12.75
C SER A 389 4.67 10.93 -12.85
N PRO A 390 3.64 11.44 -13.54
CA PRO A 390 3.51 12.86 -13.88
C PRO A 390 3.54 13.83 -12.69
N GLN A 391 3.17 13.37 -11.48
CA GLN A 391 3.22 14.17 -10.26
C GLN A 391 4.64 14.30 -9.68
N LEU A 392 5.56 13.40 -10.02
CA LEU A 392 6.95 13.40 -9.56
C LEU A 392 7.82 14.33 -10.41
N VAL A 393 7.52 15.62 -10.26
CA VAL A 393 8.35 16.73 -10.74
C VAL A 393 8.82 17.53 -9.52
N GLY A 394 10.14 17.60 -9.33
CA GLY A 394 10.72 18.21 -8.14
C GLY A 394 11.85 19.17 -8.48
N ASP A 395 11.98 20.22 -7.67
CA ASP A 395 13.12 21.13 -7.72
C ASP A 395 14.26 20.54 -6.87
N MET A 396 15.46 20.49 -7.43
CA MET A 396 16.65 19.98 -6.74
C MET A 396 17.42 21.14 -6.11
N ILE A 397 17.36 21.20 -4.78
CA ILE A 397 17.98 22.25 -3.97
C ILE A 397 19.31 21.71 -3.41
N PRO A 398 20.46 22.38 -3.63
CA PRO A 398 21.72 21.94 -3.04
C PRO A 398 21.59 21.78 -1.51
N TRP A 399 21.90 20.58 -1.02
CA TRP A 399 21.84 20.26 0.41
C TRP A 399 23.24 20.30 1.01
N GLN A 400 24.09 19.35 0.68
CA GLN A 400 25.50 19.34 1.07
C GLN A 400 26.31 18.42 0.16
N HIS A 401 27.56 18.76 -0.12
CA HIS A 401 28.41 18.01 -1.06
C HIS A 401 27.63 17.73 -2.37
N ASP A 402 27.69 16.50 -2.88
CA ASP A 402 26.96 16.02 -4.04
C ASP A 402 25.53 15.52 -3.72
N THR A 403 24.94 15.98 -2.60
CA THR A 403 23.56 15.71 -2.20
C THR A 403 22.65 16.91 -2.47
N PHE A 404 21.48 16.65 -3.03
CA PHE A 404 20.40 17.62 -3.23
C PHE A 404 19.15 17.17 -2.50
N LEU A 405 18.39 18.13 -1.97
CA LEU A 405 17.01 17.91 -1.54
C LEU A 405 16.11 18.05 -2.78
N VAL A 406 15.43 16.98 -3.16
CA VAL A 406 14.34 17.01 -4.12
C VAL A 406 13.09 17.46 -3.38
N ARG A 407 12.66 18.69 -3.67
CA ARG A 407 11.41 19.25 -3.19
C ARG A 407 10.35 19.09 -4.28
N TRP A 408 9.39 18.18 -4.09
CA TRP A 408 8.34 17.97 -5.09
C TRP A 408 7.46 19.20 -5.25
N ARG A 409 7.09 19.54 -6.49
CA ARG A 409 6.23 20.69 -6.78
C ARG A 409 4.80 20.47 -6.30
N ASP A 410 4.31 19.25 -6.46
CA ASP A 410 3.09 18.79 -5.81
C ASP A 410 3.38 18.55 -4.32
N ARG A 411 2.82 19.40 -3.46
CA ARG A 411 3.01 19.32 -2.01
C ARG A 411 2.09 18.31 -1.34
N GLU A 412 1.07 17.80 -2.04
CA GLU A 412 0.18 16.75 -1.52
C GLU A 412 0.95 15.42 -1.33
N LEU A 413 2.00 15.21 -2.13
CA LEU A 413 2.88 14.04 -2.05
C LEU A 413 3.58 13.87 -0.70
N ARG A 414 4.00 14.99 -0.06
CA ARG A 414 4.76 15.02 1.20
C ARG A 414 5.93 14.02 1.24
N ALA A 415 6.62 13.91 0.10
CA ALA A 415 7.57 12.84 -0.16
C ALA A 415 8.97 13.35 -0.43
N ASP A 416 9.34 14.55 0.05
CA ASP A 416 10.65 15.12 -0.25
C ASP A 416 11.76 14.11 0.05
N ALA A 417 12.77 14.08 -0.81
CA ALA A 417 13.80 13.05 -0.81
C ALA A 417 15.17 13.67 -0.99
N TYR A 418 16.20 13.07 -0.41
CA TYR A 418 17.56 13.37 -0.77
C TYR A 418 17.96 12.55 -1.99
N ILE A 419 18.64 13.17 -2.95
CA ILE A 419 19.36 12.49 -4.02
C ILE A 419 20.85 12.78 -3.86
N THR A 420 21.67 11.74 -3.82
CA THR A 420 23.13 11.85 -3.69
C THR A 420 23.79 11.25 -4.91
N PHE A 421 24.73 11.97 -5.53
CA PHE A 421 25.48 11.52 -6.70
C PHE A 421 26.83 10.94 -6.29
N MET A 422 27.16 9.77 -6.81
CA MET A 422 28.47 9.13 -6.68
C MET A 422 29.32 9.47 -7.89
N LEU A 423 30.52 9.98 -7.66
CA LEU A 423 31.47 10.33 -8.72
C LEU A 423 32.55 9.26 -8.89
N THR A 424 32.94 9.00 -10.13
CA THR A 424 34.11 8.21 -10.49
C THR A 424 35.41 8.97 -10.17
N PRO A 425 36.59 8.30 -10.17
CA PRO A 425 37.87 8.97 -9.90
C PRO A 425 38.24 10.12 -10.86
N ASP A 426 37.68 10.17 -12.07
CA ASP A 426 37.83 11.25 -13.04
C ASP A 426 36.77 12.36 -12.90
N GLY A 427 35.89 12.28 -11.91
CA GLY A 427 34.87 13.28 -11.61
C GLY A 427 33.59 13.19 -12.46
N ALA A 428 33.43 12.12 -13.25
CA ALA A 428 32.16 11.82 -13.91
C ALA A 428 31.13 11.25 -12.92
N ILE A 429 29.84 11.42 -13.20
CA ILE A 429 28.78 10.77 -12.42
C ILE A 429 28.74 9.29 -12.80
N ASP A 430 28.87 8.42 -11.79
CA ASP A 430 28.70 6.96 -11.91
C ASP A 430 27.21 6.59 -11.78
N HIS A 431 26.61 6.97 -10.65
CA HIS A 431 25.19 6.76 -10.36
C HIS A 431 24.70 7.75 -9.30
N ALA A 432 23.39 7.74 -9.05
CA ALA A 432 22.78 8.43 -7.93
C ALA A 432 21.84 7.52 -7.15
N LYS A 433 21.74 7.78 -5.84
CA LYS A 433 20.82 7.11 -4.92
C LYS A 433 19.86 8.12 -4.32
N MET A 434 18.63 7.69 -4.09
CA MET A 434 17.62 8.50 -3.42
C MET A 434 17.26 7.88 -2.08
N VAL A 435 16.94 8.72 -1.09
CA VAL A 435 16.37 8.28 0.19
C VAL A 435 15.32 9.30 0.65
N PRO A 436 14.28 8.88 1.38
CA PRO A 436 13.34 9.82 1.97
C PRO A 436 14.02 10.88 2.84
N ALA A 437 13.58 12.13 2.75
CA ALA A 437 14.13 13.22 3.56
C ALA A 437 13.54 13.26 4.99
N SER A 438 12.45 12.54 5.21
CA SER A 438 11.72 12.46 6.47
C SER A 438 11.20 11.04 6.69
N PRO A 439 11.13 10.55 7.94
CA PRO A 439 10.53 9.24 8.23
C PRO A 439 8.99 9.25 8.11
N GLU A 440 8.37 10.39 7.80
CA GLU A 440 6.93 10.48 7.51
C GLU A 440 6.58 10.15 6.06
N VAL A 441 7.57 10.10 5.17
CA VAL A 441 7.37 9.74 3.76
C VAL A 441 6.87 8.31 3.69
N ASP A 442 5.78 8.10 2.96
CA ASP A 442 5.17 6.78 2.80
C ASP A 442 6.16 5.81 2.14
N PHE A 443 6.20 4.57 2.64
CA PHE A 443 7.13 3.55 2.14
C PHE A 443 6.88 3.22 0.66
N SER A 444 5.68 3.48 0.14
CA SER A 444 5.29 3.22 -1.25
C SER A 444 6.04 4.10 -2.26
N PHE A 445 6.73 5.15 -1.79
CA PHE A 445 7.65 5.91 -2.64
C PHE A 445 8.98 5.20 -2.87
N ASP A 446 9.32 4.17 -2.08
CA ASP A 446 10.46 3.25 -2.25
C ASP A 446 11.75 3.82 -2.88
N PHE A 447 12.07 5.09 -2.60
CA PHE A 447 13.16 5.81 -3.26
C PHE A 447 14.52 5.15 -3.05
N GLN A 448 14.69 4.50 -1.89
CA GLN A 448 15.90 3.75 -1.53
C GLN A 448 16.22 2.59 -2.48
N ASP A 449 15.22 2.08 -3.20
CA ASP A 449 15.38 0.96 -4.13
C ASP A 449 15.80 1.42 -5.54
N LEU A 450 15.80 2.73 -5.81
CA LEU A 450 16.27 3.30 -7.07
C LEU A 450 17.81 3.27 -7.15
N GLU A 451 18.32 3.06 -8.35
CA GLU A 451 19.73 3.16 -8.73
C GLU A 451 19.84 3.90 -10.08
N LEU A 452 19.88 5.23 -10.01
CA LEU A 452 19.82 6.08 -11.19
C LEU A 452 21.19 6.13 -11.86
N ARG A 453 21.29 5.63 -13.09
CA ARG A 453 22.53 5.62 -13.88
C ARG A 453 22.41 6.56 -15.08
N PRO A 454 23.43 7.35 -15.43
CA PRO A 454 23.41 8.17 -16.63
C PRO A 454 23.17 7.32 -17.89
N LYS A 455 22.16 7.68 -18.68
CA LYS A 455 21.79 6.94 -19.89
C LYS A 455 22.88 7.07 -20.96
N GLY A 456 23.31 5.94 -21.53
CA GLY A 456 24.28 5.90 -22.64
C GLY A 456 25.77 5.81 -22.25
N ARG A 457 26.09 5.69 -20.95
CA ARG A 457 27.41 5.24 -20.48
C ARG A 457 27.29 3.79 -20.03
N ARG A 458 27.78 2.86 -20.86
CA ARG A 458 27.95 1.43 -20.51
C ARG A 458 29.40 1.13 -20.20
#